data_AF-A0A094F1Z7-F1
#
_entry.id   AF-A0A094F1Z7-F1
#
_cell.length_a   1.000
_cell.length_b   1.000
_cell.length_c   1.000
_cell.angle_alpha   90.00
_cell.angle_beta   90.00
_cell.angle_gamma   90.00
#
_symmetry.space_group_name_H-M   'P 1'
#
loop_
_entity.id
_entity.type
_entity.pdbx_description
1 polymer ?
#
loop_
_entity_poly.entity_id
_entity_poly.type
_entity_poly.pdbx_seq_one_letter_code
_entity_poly.pdbx_strand_id
1 'polypeptide(L)'
;MLTFSAGLQWFTTLPEDEWPLPPGDGGKEVKNLIEKDFEGEWGDRRQEVVLIGEGLDVDGLTACLDSCLLTVEEMREWEGVMRMDIDEEKREEMLYELFEDGWEEWEDPEAMMGGDEEGHVHGPACAI
;
A
#
# COMPACT_ATOMS: atom_id res chain seq x y z
N MET A 1 13.70 13.64 -13.13
CA MET A 1 13.97 12.22 -12.80
C MET A 1 13.14 11.92 -11.58
N LEU A 2 12.23 10.97 -11.70
CA LEU A 2 11.34 10.52 -10.63
C LEU A 2 12.06 9.37 -9.93
N THR A 3 12.48 9.56 -8.68
CA THR A 3 13.16 8.52 -7.91
C THR A 3 12.21 8.04 -6.83
N PHE A 4 11.67 6.83 -7.01
CA PHE A 4 10.95 6.11 -5.96
C PHE A 4 11.93 5.17 -5.25
N SER A 5 11.95 5.23 -3.92
CA SER A 5 12.55 4.21 -3.07
C SER A 5 11.43 3.56 -2.27
N ALA A 6 11.37 2.24 -2.27
CA ALA A 6 10.46 1.53 -1.38
C ALA A 6 10.83 1.85 0.08
N GLY A 7 9.83 2.28 0.86
CA GLY A 7 9.96 2.39 2.31
C GLY A 7 10.02 1.02 2.97
N LEU A 8 10.10 1.00 4.30
CA LEU A 8 9.80 -0.20 5.07
C LEU A 8 8.31 -0.55 4.92
N GLN A 9 7.95 -1.80 5.20
CA GLN A 9 6.54 -2.16 5.39
C GLN A 9 5.95 -1.33 6.54
N TRP A 10 4.64 -1.10 6.49
CA TRP A 10 3.94 -0.43 7.58
C TRP A 10 4.08 -1.25 8.86
N PHE A 11 4.48 -0.61 9.96
CA PHE A 11 4.75 -1.28 11.23
C PHE A 11 3.50 -1.95 11.80
N THR A 12 2.31 -1.43 11.49
CA THR A 12 1.03 -2.05 11.87
C THR A 12 0.77 -3.42 11.22
N THR A 13 1.50 -3.82 10.17
CA THR A 13 1.39 -5.14 9.55
C THR A 13 2.40 -6.14 10.09
N LEU A 14 3.33 -5.70 10.95
CA LEU A 14 4.40 -6.52 11.48
C LEU A 14 4.20 -6.78 12.99
N PRO A 15 4.52 -7.99 13.48
CA PRO A 15 4.71 -8.23 14.91
C PRO A 15 5.72 -7.23 15.51
N GLU A 16 5.46 -6.74 16.73
CA GLU A 16 6.33 -5.73 17.36
C GLU A 16 7.79 -6.20 17.54
N ASP A 17 8.03 -7.50 17.65
CA ASP A 17 9.36 -8.08 17.79
C ASP A 17 10.16 -8.11 16.47
N GLU A 18 9.50 -7.92 15.34
CA GLU A 18 10.12 -7.76 14.02
C GLU A 18 10.45 -6.30 13.69
N TRP A 19 10.02 -5.36 14.54
CA TRP A 19 10.34 -3.95 14.33
C TRP A 19 11.87 -3.74 14.44
N PRO A 20 12.50 -2.98 13.52
CA PRO A 20 13.94 -2.76 13.46
C PRO A 20 14.39 -1.76 14.54
N LEU A 21 14.21 -2.12 15.80
CA LEU A 21 14.51 -1.29 16.96
C LEU A 21 15.96 -1.49 17.43
N PRO A 22 16.70 -0.41 17.73
CA PRO A 22 18.02 -0.53 18.33
C PRO A 22 17.93 -1.09 19.77
N PRO A 23 18.97 -1.76 20.27
CA PRO A 23 18.95 -2.32 21.62
C PRO A 23 18.99 -1.23 22.71
N GLY A 24 18.49 -1.56 23.89
CA GLY A 24 18.54 -0.70 25.08
C GLY A 24 17.50 0.43 25.05
N ASP A 25 17.79 1.55 25.72
CA ASP A 25 16.83 2.65 25.87
C ASP A 25 16.56 3.39 24.55
N GLY A 26 17.49 3.35 23.59
CA GLY A 26 17.27 3.89 22.26
C GLY A 26 16.13 3.19 21.50
N GLY A 27 15.93 1.88 21.72
CA GLY A 27 14.83 1.14 21.11
C GLY A 27 13.46 1.59 21.59
N LYS A 28 13.35 1.93 22.88
CA LYS A 28 12.11 2.47 23.46
C LYS A 28 11.78 3.84 22.88
N GLU A 29 12.78 4.69 22.68
CA GLU A 29 12.58 6.01 22.08
C GLU A 29 12.10 5.89 20.62
N VAL A 30 12.74 5.04 19.82
CA VAL A 30 12.31 4.78 18.43
C VAL A 30 10.91 4.19 18.38
N LYS A 31 10.59 3.22 19.26
CA LYS A 31 9.24 2.65 19.36
C LYS A 31 8.18 3.73 19.63
N ASN A 32 8.41 4.61 20.60
CA ASN A 32 7.50 5.71 20.91
C ASN A 32 7.32 6.68 19.74
N LEU A 33 8.35 6.88 18.91
CA LEU A 33 8.25 7.72 17.72
C LEU A 33 7.38 7.04 16.64
N ILE A 34 7.58 5.74 16.40
CA ILE A 34 6.75 4.96 15.48
C ILE A 34 5.28 5.01 15.92
N GLU A 35 4.99 4.70 17.18
CA GLU A 35 3.62 4.70 17.72
C GLU A 35 2.96 6.08 17.68
N LYS A 36 3.75 7.17 17.68
CA LYS A 36 3.23 8.53 17.54
C LYS A 36 2.71 8.82 16.13
N ASP A 37 3.25 8.14 15.12
CA ASP A 37 2.79 8.27 13.74
C ASP A 37 1.54 7.42 13.43
N PHE A 38 1.13 6.54 14.36
CA PHE A 38 -0.06 5.71 14.20
C PHE A 38 -1.32 6.55 14.36
N GLU A 39 -2.27 6.41 13.42
CA GLU A 39 -3.53 7.12 13.44
C GLU A 39 -4.71 6.16 13.23
N GLY A 40 -5.71 6.27 14.11
CA GLY A 40 -6.97 5.52 13.99
C GLY A 40 -6.80 4.00 14.01
N GLU A 41 -7.69 3.31 13.31
CA GLU A 41 -7.74 1.84 13.22
C GLU A 41 -6.62 1.27 12.33
N TRP A 42 -6.07 2.07 11.42
CA TRP A 42 -5.21 1.60 10.35
C TRP A 42 -3.71 1.84 10.60
N GLY A 43 -3.35 2.30 11.80
CA GLY A 43 -1.97 2.42 12.24
C GLY A 43 -1.19 3.46 11.46
N ASP A 44 0.01 3.11 10.99
CA ASP A 44 0.91 3.99 10.24
C ASP A 44 0.70 3.94 8.72
N ARG A 45 -0.44 3.43 8.23
CA ARG A 45 -0.77 3.36 6.79
C ARG A 45 -0.98 4.76 6.19
N ARG A 46 0.13 5.47 5.96
CA ARG A 46 0.19 6.82 5.40
C ARG A 46 1.13 6.85 4.20
N GLN A 47 0.74 7.60 3.18
CA GLN A 47 1.58 7.87 2.00
C GLN A 47 1.88 9.37 1.95
N GLU A 48 3.16 9.72 1.78
CA GLU A 48 3.60 11.11 1.66
C GLU A 48 4.39 11.29 0.36
N VAL A 49 3.96 12.24 -0.48
CA VAL A 49 4.60 12.54 -1.75
C VAL A 49 5.09 14.00 -1.73
N VAL A 50 6.37 14.20 -2.06
CA VAL A 50 6.98 15.53 -2.14
C VAL A 50 7.38 15.81 -3.58
N LEU A 51 6.74 16.81 -4.20
CA LEU A 51 7.03 17.25 -5.56
C LEU A 51 7.85 18.55 -5.52
N ILE A 52 9.04 18.53 -6.13
CA ILE A 52 9.97 19.67 -6.18
C ILE A 52 10.21 20.07 -7.63
N GLY A 53 9.89 21.31 -7.97
CA GLY A 53 10.07 21.87 -9.31
C GLY A 53 9.79 23.37 -9.36
N GLU A 54 10.19 24.00 -10.46
CA GLU A 54 9.91 25.42 -10.74
C GLU A 54 8.66 25.54 -11.61
N GLY A 55 7.76 26.48 -11.29
CA GLY A 55 6.55 26.73 -12.09
C GLY A 55 5.51 25.60 -12.04
N LEU A 56 5.47 24.82 -10.94
CA LEU A 56 4.50 23.76 -10.75
C LEU A 56 3.07 24.33 -10.68
N ASP A 57 2.16 23.68 -11.41
CA ASP A 57 0.72 23.88 -11.25
C ASP A 57 0.23 23.12 -10.02
N VAL A 58 0.29 23.76 -8.85
CA VAL A 58 -0.07 23.14 -7.58
C VAL A 58 -1.53 22.69 -7.59
N ASP A 59 -2.44 23.53 -8.08
CA ASP A 59 -3.88 23.23 -8.08
C ASP A 59 -4.19 22.05 -9.01
N GLY A 60 -3.58 22.01 -10.20
CA GLY A 60 -3.72 20.89 -11.13
C GLY A 60 -3.14 19.59 -10.60
N LEU A 61 -1.98 19.65 -9.92
CA LEU A 61 -1.36 18.48 -9.29
C LEU A 61 -2.21 17.96 -8.11
N THR A 62 -2.71 18.84 -7.26
CA THR A 62 -3.60 18.47 -6.15
C THR A 62 -4.87 17.84 -6.69
N ALA A 63 -5.53 18.44 -7.68
CA ALA A 63 -6.74 17.87 -8.27
C ALA A 63 -6.51 16.50 -8.91
N CYS A 64 -5.34 16.30 -9.55
CA CYS A 64 -4.95 15.02 -10.11
C CYS A 64 -4.77 13.96 -9.01
N LEU A 65 -4.03 14.28 -7.94
CA LEU A 65 -3.82 13.36 -6.83
C LEU A 65 -5.11 13.06 -6.06
N ASP A 66 -5.96 14.06 -5.85
CA ASP A 66 -7.27 13.90 -5.21
C ASP A 66 -8.17 12.96 -6.02
N SER A 67 -8.05 12.95 -7.35
CA SER A 67 -8.80 12.03 -8.22
C SER A 67 -8.35 10.57 -8.11
N CYS A 68 -7.18 10.31 -7.54
CA CYS A 68 -6.67 8.96 -7.27
C CYS A 68 -7.08 8.44 -5.89
N LEU A 69 -7.73 9.26 -5.05
CA LEU A 69 -8.22 8.82 -3.75
C LEU A 69 -9.47 7.96 -3.93
N LEU A 70 -9.62 6.95 -3.08
CA LEU A 70 -10.85 6.19 -2.97
C LEU A 70 -12.02 7.12 -2.62
N THR A 71 -13.15 6.88 -3.27
CA THR A 71 -14.44 7.45 -2.88
C THR A 71 -14.87 6.94 -1.50
N VAL A 72 -15.89 7.58 -0.91
CA VAL A 72 -16.43 7.16 0.40
C VAL A 72 -17.00 5.74 0.33
N GLU A 73 -17.60 5.38 -0.80
CA GLU A 73 -18.14 4.06 -1.07
C GLU A 73 -17.02 3.01 -1.16
N GLU A 74 -16.02 3.24 -2.00
CA GLU A 74 -14.85 2.35 -2.15
C GLU A 74 -14.08 2.18 -0.83
N MET A 75 -13.91 3.28 -0.07
CA MET A 75 -13.28 3.21 1.24
C MET A 75 -14.05 2.29 2.20
N ARG A 76 -15.38 2.30 2.17
CA ARG A 76 -16.19 1.40 3.02
C ARG A 76 -16.06 -0.06 2.60
N GLU A 77 -15.93 -0.34 1.31
CA GLU A 77 -15.71 -1.70 0.81
C GLU A 77 -14.34 -2.21 1.25
N TRP A 78 -13.30 -1.39 1.08
CA TRP A 78 -11.96 -1.68 1.58
C TRP A 78 -11.98 -1.96 3.09
N GLU A 79 -12.57 -1.07 3.89
CA GLU A 79 -12.69 -1.27 5.35
C GLU A 79 -13.49 -2.53 5.69
N GLY A 80 -14.49 -2.87 4.89
CA GLY A 80 -15.29 -4.08 5.03
C GLY A 80 -14.43 -5.34 4.94
N VAL A 81 -13.55 -5.41 3.92
CA VAL A 81 -12.58 -6.51 3.74
C VAL A 81 -11.56 -6.52 4.88
N MET A 82 -11.00 -5.36 5.22
CA MET A 82 -9.96 -5.23 6.25
C MET A 82 -10.43 -5.66 7.66
N ARG A 83 -11.72 -5.53 7.97
CA ARG A 83 -12.32 -5.93 9.26
C ARG A 83 -12.71 -7.42 9.32
N MET A 84 -12.55 -8.18 8.23
CA MET A 84 -12.85 -9.60 8.23
C MET A 84 -11.80 -10.40 9.02
N ASP A 85 -12.27 -11.41 9.75
CA ASP A 85 -11.41 -12.38 10.45
C ASP A 85 -11.00 -13.49 9.47
N ILE A 86 -10.08 -13.14 8.57
CA ILE A 86 -9.47 -13.99 7.55
C ILE A 86 -7.95 -13.83 7.56
N ASP A 87 -7.24 -14.81 7.03
CA ASP A 87 -5.78 -14.74 6.85
C ASP A 87 -5.38 -13.67 5.82
N GLU A 88 -4.10 -13.32 5.83
CA GLU A 88 -3.54 -12.23 5.02
C GLU A 88 -3.62 -12.51 3.52
N GLU A 89 -3.31 -13.74 3.10
CA GLU A 89 -3.37 -14.18 1.70
C GLU A 89 -4.79 -14.04 1.16
N LYS A 90 -5.79 -14.53 1.90
CA LYS A 90 -7.19 -14.40 1.47
C LYS A 90 -7.66 -12.94 1.44
N ARG A 91 -7.17 -12.11 2.37
CA ARG A 91 -7.47 -10.68 2.38
C ARG A 91 -6.93 -9.98 1.15
N GLU A 92 -5.68 -10.26 0.79
CA GLU A 92 -5.05 -9.72 -0.42
C GLU A 92 -5.82 -10.12 -1.68
N GLU A 93 -6.16 -11.40 -1.84
CA GLU A 93 -6.98 -11.88 -2.95
C GLU A 93 -8.30 -11.11 -3.07
N MET A 94 -9.02 -10.92 -1.96
CA MET A 94 -10.27 -10.16 -1.96
C MET A 94 -10.07 -8.68 -2.31
N LEU A 95 -8.97 -8.07 -1.87
CA LEU A 95 -8.66 -6.69 -2.22
C LEU A 95 -8.30 -6.54 -3.71
N TYR A 96 -7.59 -7.52 -4.29
CA TYR A 96 -7.30 -7.56 -5.73
C TYR A 96 -8.57 -7.73 -6.56
N GLU A 97 -9.51 -8.56 -6.12
CA GLU A 97 -10.81 -8.71 -6.80
C GLU A 97 -11.67 -7.44 -6.67
N LEU A 98 -11.57 -6.73 -5.55
CA LEU A 98 -12.36 -5.53 -5.28
C LEU A 98 -11.84 -4.30 -6.06
N PHE A 99 -10.52 -4.14 -6.16
CA PHE A 99 -9.88 -3.03 -6.84
C PHE A 99 -9.13 -3.53 -8.07
N GLU A 100 -9.72 -3.34 -9.25
CA GLU A 100 -9.03 -3.57 -10.52
C GLU A 100 -7.75 -2.70 -10.58
N ASP A 101 -6.59 -3.32 -10.73
CA ASP A 101 -5.29 -2.64 -10.68
C ASP A 101 -5.01 -1.79 -11.93
N GLY A 102 -5.87 -1.90 -12.95
CA GLY A 102 -5.80 -1.15 -14.20
C GLY A 102 -4.64 -1.56 -15.10
N TRP A 103 -3.88 -2.59 -14.73
CA TRP A 103 -2.82 -3.16 -15.55
C TRP A 103 -3.40 -4.21 -16.50
N GLU A 104 -2.72 -4.44 -17.61
CA GLU A 104 -3.03 -5.61 -18.44
C GLU A 104 -2.71 -6.89 -17.64
N GLU A 105 -3.40 -8.00 -17.92
CA GLU A 105 -2.93 -9.32 -17.51
C GLU A 105 -1.62 -9.60 -18.25
N TRP A 106 -0.52 -9.03 -17.76
CA TRP A 106 0.81 -9.36 -18.27
C TRP A 106 1.02 -10.84 -17.98
N GLU A 107 1.24 -11.62 -19.03
CA GLU A 107 1.65 -13.01 -18.87
C GLU A 107 2.83 -13.06 -17.91
N ASP A 108 2.70 -13.87 -16.86
CA ASP A 108 3.73 -14.04 -15.85
C ASP A 108 5.09 -14.31 -16.53
N PRO A 109 6.13 -13.49 -16.28
CA PRO A 109 7.47 -13.72 -16.82
C PRO A 109 8.01 -15.12 -16.51
N GLU A 110 7.55 -15.75 -15.43
CA GLU A 110 7.92 -17.11 -15.04
C GLU A 110 7.15 -18.17 -15.83
N ALA A 111 5.87 -17.93 -16.16
CA ALA A 111 5.14 -18.71 -17.16
C ALA A 111 5.79 -18.65 -18.55
N MET A 112 6.41 -17.52 -18.92
CA MET A 112 7.24 -17.42 -20.13
C MET A 112 8.58 -18.18 -20.02
N MET A 113 9.08 -18.41 -18.81
CA MET A 113 10.36 -19.08 -18.51
C MET A 113 10.21 -20.54 -18.05
N GLY A 114 8.98 -21.06 -17.99
CA GLY A 114 8.67 -22.45 -17.64
C GLY A 114 8.84 -22.79 -16.15
N GLY A 115 8.65 -21.81 -15.26
CA GLY A 115 8.60 -22.03 -13.81
C GLY A 115 7.17 -22.29 -13.35
N ASP A 116 6.96 -23.37 -12.59
CA ASP A 116 5.68 -23.71 -11.98
C ASP A 116 5.53 -22.97 -10.64
N GLU A 117 4.92 -21.79 -10.62
CA GLU A 117 4.20 -21.29 -9.44
C GLU A 117 2.78 -20.82 -9.84
N GLU A 118 1.77 -21.54 -9.34
CA GLU A 118 0.37 -21.14 -9.44
C GLU A 118 0.09 -20.13 -8.32
N GLY A 119 -0.29 -18.88 -8.63
CA GLY A 119 -0.87 -18.04 -7.57
C GLY A 119 -1.10 -16.54 -7.77
N HIS A 120 -0.55 -15.85 -8.79
CA HIS A 120 -0.82 -14.41 -8.94
C HIS A 120 -1.76 -14.12 -10.11
N VAL A 121 -3.01 -13.78 -9.79
CA VAL A 121 -4.02 -13.30 -10.75
C VAL A 121 -4.01 -11.77 -10.71
N HIS A 122 -3.56 -11.13 -11.80
CA HIS A 122 -3.73 -9.69 -12.00
C HIS A 122 -5.16 -9.41 -12.51
N GLY A 123 -5.78 -8.34 -12.03
CA GLY A 123 -7.16 -7.97 -12.40
C GLY A 123 -7.30 -7.49 -13.86
N PRO A 124 -8.52 -7.39 -14.41
CA PRO A 124 -8.72 -6.93 -15.78
C PRO A 124 -8.41 -5.43 -15.94
N ALA A 125 -7.82 -5.09 -17.10
CA ALA A 125 -7.41 -3.72 -17.44
C ALA A 125 -8.58 -2.74 -17.60
N CYS A 126 -8.41 -1.54 -17.04
CA CYS A 126 -9.35 -0.43 -17.19
C CYS A 126 -9.41 0.06 -18.64
N ALA A 127 -10.58 -0.02 -19.28
CA ALA A 127 -10.83 0.62 -20.57
C ALA A 127 -11.24 2.08 -20.37
N ILE A 128 -10.32 3.01 -20.65
CA ILE A 128 -10.57 4.46 -20.72
C ILE A 128 -11.34 4.81 -22.01
#